data_AF-E1X0X3-F1
#
_entry.id   AF-E1X0X3-F1
#
_cell.length_a   1.000
_cell.length_b   1.000
_cell.length_c   1.000
_cell.angle_alpha   90.00
_cell.angle_beta   90.00
_cell.angle_gamma   90.00
#
_symmetry.space_group_name_H-M   'P 1'
#
loop_
_entity.id
_entity.type
_entity.pdbx_description
1 polymer ?
#
loop_
_entity_poly.entity_id
_entity_poly.type
_entity_poly.pdbx_seq_one_letter_code
_entity_poly.pdbx_strand_id
1 'polypeptide(L)'
;MYAIFLSLLISFSVFTYADDIGYESPYIYDSPALNDLAYAKYLAPKSNTQDLIALQTSVKSQKSRGTCTMFTAMGLLEHILIRDHSYPRDIDFSEEWMEYIIMSSKTTEGSSISKNLKAVHKYGVVYESTLPYIGKRWRELSDSPLAMSRCGEFSGTRLQSCLLGHRDPYLLRMSDEQVLSLGDAEFVTIRDEATALKEEIVSKILPLKKSYKIKKLSKVKELLQKNQSVIMGIKLFYGSWNHSKTDKLNIQTRNKKKWYEGIVTYPEVGSFDRRISMEKGGGHSLILVGYDDEKVIHSKMKMEDGTWREFTYKGVYYFKNSWGVRGSGRDFTLDGESFPGYGMISQKYAHEFGSFYAIPSK
;
A
#
# COMPACT_ATOMS: atom_id res chain seq x y z
N MET A 1 21.69 -15.88 -59.32
CA MET A 1 21.17 -14.53 -59.01
C MET A 1 19.86 -14.71 -58.25
N TYR A 2 19.93 -14.90 -56.92
CA TYR A 2 18.77 -15.15 -56.06
C TYR A 2 18.55 -13.90 -55.21
N ALA A 3 17.41 -13.24 -55.39
CA ALA A 3 16.99 -12.09 -54.59
C ALA A 3 16.26 -12.57 -53.34
N ILE A 4 16.83 -12.29 -52.17
CA ILE A 4 16.23 -12.52 -50.86
C ILE A 4 15.39 -11.28 -50.54
N PHE A 5 14.05 -11.43 -50.50
CA PHE A 5 13.16 -10.41 -49.97
C PHE A 5 13.11 -10.53 -48.44
N LEU A 6 13.77 -9.61 -47.76
CA LEU A 6 13.71 -9.45 -46.32
C LEU A 6 12.48 -8.58 -45.98
N SER A 7 11.39 -9.21 -45.54
CA SER A 7 10.22 -8.53 -45.02
C SER A 7 10.50 -7.99 -43.62
N LEU A 8 10.77 -6.69 -43.51
CA LEU A 8 10.83 -5.97 -42.25
C LEU A 8 9.42 -5.89 -41.63
N LEU A 9 9.14 -6.77 -40.68
CA LEU A 9 8.01 -6.63 -39.77
C LEU A 9 8.35 -5.52 -38.76
N ILE A 10 7.92 -4.29 -39.07
CA ILE A 10 7.91 -3.18 -38.12
C ILE A 10 6.81 -3.48 -37.10
N SER A 11 7.18 -4.14 -36.00
CA SER A 11 6.35 -4.27 -34.82
C SER A 11 6.19 -2.89 -34.18
N PHE A 12 5.10 -2.20 -34.50
CA PHE A 12 4.65 -1.04 -33.73
C PHE A 12 4.35 -1.50 -32.30
N SER A 13 5.33 -1.30 -31.43
CA SER A 13 5.12 -1.40 -29.98
C SER A 13 4.24 -0.22 -29.60
N VAL A 14 2.94 -0.45 -29.48
CA VAL A 14 2.04 0.52 -28.86
C VAL A 14 2.45 0.60 -27.39
N PHE A 15 3.26 1.61 -27.06
CA PHE A 15 3.51 2.02 -25.69
C PHE A 15 2.17 2.50 -25.10
N THR A 16 1.45 1.59 -24.46
CA THR A 16 0.34 1.96 -23.59
C THR A 16 0.94 2.67 -22.38
N TYR A 17 0.71 4.00 -22.31
CA TYR A 17 1.02 4.78 -21.13
C TYR A 17 0.34 4.12 -19.92
N ALA A 18 1.14 3.70 -18.94
CA ALA A 18 0.71 3.03 -17.70
C ALA A 18 -0.05 3.96 -16.72
N ASP A 19 -0.87 4.89 -17.23
CA ASP A 19 -1.54 5.94 -16.46
C ASP A 19 -3.02 5.62 -16.14
N ASP A 20 -3.48 4.39 -16.37
CA ASP A 20 -4.88 3.99 -16.17
C ASP A 20 -5.08 2.84 -15.19
N ILE A 21 -4.58 3.02 -13.97
CA ILE A 21 -4.81 2.10 -12.88
C ILE A 21 -5.55 2.81 -11.76
N GLY A 22 -6.77 2.35 -11.46
CA GLY A 22 -7.46 2.67 -10.22
C GLY A 22 -6.85 1.87 -9.08
N TYR A 23 -5.84 2.44 -8.40
CA TYR A 23 -5.12 1.87 -7.25
C TYR A 23 -5.95 1.79 -5.96
N GLU A 24 -7.27 1.93 -6.04
CA GLU A 24 -8.08 2.40 -4.93
C GLU A 24 -9.05 1.35 -4.41
N SER A 25 -8.90 1.08 -3.12
CA SER A 25 -9.94 0.47 -2.32
C SER A 25 -10.93 1.55 -1.85
N PRO A 26 -12.19 1.17 -1.51
CA PRO A 26 -13.10 2.08 -0.83
C PRO A 26 -12.45 2.67 0.43
N TYR A 27 -12.62 3.98 0.65
CA TYR A 27 -12.17 4.60 1.90
C TYR A 27 -13.08 4.16 3.04
N ILE A 28 -12.49 3.56 4.08
CA ILE A 28 -13.19 3.23 5.31
C ILE A 28 -12.90 4.35 6.31
N TYR A 29 -13.93 5.14 6.63
CA TYR A 29 -13.80 6.19 7.63
C TYR A 29 -13.41 5.58 8.99
N ASP A 30 -12.39 6.15 9.61
CA ASP A 30 -11.95 5.78 10.94
C ASP A 30 -11.55 7.06 11.70
N SER A 31 -11.77 7.10 13.02
CA SER A 31 -11.56 8.33 13.80
C SER A 31 -10.08 8.71 13.81
N PRO A 32 -9.71 9.99 13.61
CA PRO A 32 -8.32 10.39 13.69
C PRO A 32 -7.74 10.15 15.09
N ALA A 33 -6.41 10.04 15.17
CA ALA A 33 -5.73 10.00 16.46
C ALA A 33 -5.91 11.34 17.20
N LEU A 34 -6.02 11.28 18.53
CA LEU A 34 -6.07 12.47 19.36
C LEU A 34 -4.77 13.27 19.17
N ASN A 35 -4.93 14.54 18.80
CA ASN A 35 -3.81 15.47 18.75
C ASN A 35 -3.44 15.92 20.16
N ASP A 36 -2.47 15.22 20.76
CA ASP A 36 -1.92 15.50 22.09
C ASP A 36 -0.49 16.04 22.04
N LEU A 37 -0.03 16.49 20.86
CA LEU A 37 1.36 16.91 20.65
C LEU A 37 1.78 18.11 21.52
N ALA A 38 0.85 19.03 21.81
CA ALA A 38 1.11 20.17 22.69
C ALA A 38 1.47 19.77 24.14
N TYR A 39 1.10 18.55 24.55
CA TYR A 39 1.35 18.02 25.90
C TYR A 39 2.44 16.94 25.92
N ALA A 40 2.96 16.56 24.76
CA ALA A 40 3.98 15.52 24.65
C ALA A 40 5.33 16.07 25.13
N LYS A 41 5.82 15.53 26.24
CA LYS A 41 7.17 15.83 26.73
C LYS A 41 8.19 14.99 25.96
N TYR A 42 9.35 15.57 25.65
CA TYR A 42 10.52 14.87 25.11
C TYR A 42 10.46 14.37 23.66
N LEU A 43 9.58 14.92 22.82
CA LEU A 43 9.65 14.66 21.38
C LEU A 43 10.66 15.63 20.71
N ALA A 44 11.77 15.09 20.20
CA ALA A 44 12.62 15.80 19.24
C ALA A 44 11.84 16.28 18.00
N PRO A 45 12.24 17.40 17.39
CA PRO A 45 11.55 17.98 16.23
C PRO A 45 11.69 17.14 14.95
N LYS A 46 12.66 16.22 14.87
CA LYS A 46 12.81 15.28 13.76
C LYS A 46 13.24 13.90 14.26
N SER A 47 12.86 12.84 13.54
CA SER A 47 13.36 11.49 13.76
C SER A 47 14.61 11.19 12.90
N ASN A 48 15.30 10.08 13.17
CA ASN A 48 16.34 9.59 12.25
C ASN A 48 15.72 8.79 11.10
N THR A 49 15.26 9.52 10.07
CA THR A 49 14.53 8.94 8.95
C THR A 49 15.40 8.01 8.09
N GLN A 50 16.66 8.35 7.84
CA GLN A 50 17.55 7.50 7.02
C GLN A 50 17.84 6.16 7.72
N ASP A 51 18.08 6.16 9.04
CA ASP A 51 18.22 4.93 9.82
C ASP A 51 16.98 4.05 9.71
N LEU A 52 15.78 4.63 9.83
CA LEU A 52 14.53 3.87 9.73
C LEU A 52 14.28 3.36 8.31
N ILE A 53 14.68 4.09 7.26
CA ILE A 53 14.67 3.60 5.88
C ILE A 53 15.64 2.42 5.70
N ALA A 54 16.81 2.44 6.34
CA ALA A 54 17.77 1.34 6.30
C ALA A 54 17.22 0.05 6.92
N LEU A 55 16.19 0.15 7.78
CA LEU A 55 15.47 -0.98 8.37
C LEU A 55 14.23 -1.41 7.56
N GLN A 56 14.07 -0.93 6.33
CA GLN A 56 13.02 -1.38 5.41
C GLN A 56 13.56 -2.32 4.34
N THR A 57 12.68 -3.24 3.91
CA THR A 57 12.80 -3.97 2.64
C THR A 57 12.66 -3.02 1.44
N SER A 58 12.91 -3.52 0.23
CA SER A 58 12.76 -2.75 -1.01
C SER A 58 11.33 -2.22 -1.23
N VAL A 59 11.20 -1.15 -2.02
CA VAL A 59 9.89 -0.60 -2.41
C VAL A 59 9.19 -1.58 -3.37
N LYS A 60 7.98 -2.00 -2.98
CA LYS A 60 7.14 -2.91 -3.78
C LYS A 60 6.15 -2.16 -4.67
N SER A 61 5.44 -2.89 -5.52
CA SER A 61 4.48 -2.31 -6.47
C SER A 61 3.19 -3.14 -6.53
N GLN A 62 2.11 -2.56 -6.02
CA GLN A 62 0.77 -3.17 -6.04
C GLN A 62 0.17 -3.25 -7.46
N LYS A 63 0.79 -2.59 -8.45
CA LYS A 63 0.35 -2.56 -9.86
C LYS A 63 -1.15 -2.24 -9.96
N SER A 64 -1.94 -2.99 -10.74
CA SER A 64 -3.31 -2.61 -11.08
C SER A 64 -4.38 -2.90 -10.03
N ARG A 65 -3.97 -3.12 -8.78
CA ARG A 65 -4.80 -3.68 -7.71
C ARG A 65 -4.93 -2.75 -6.51
N GLY A 66 -6.04 -2.88 -5.81
CA GLY A 66 -6.38 -2.17 -4.57
C GLY A 66 -5.86 -2.87 -3.31
N THR A 67 -4.56 -3.21 -3.27
CA THR A 67 -3.95 -4.06 -2.25
C THR A 67 -2.99 -3.32 -1.30
N CYS A 68 -2.98 -1.98 -1.30
CA CYS A 68 -2.08 -1.16 -0.47
C CYS A 68 -2.05 -1.57 1.01
N THR A 69 -3.19 -1.96 1.58
CA THR A 69 -3.27 -2.42 2.97
C THR A 69 -2.57 -3.76 3.23
N MET A 70 -2.44 -4.63 2.21
CA MET A 70 -1.69 -5.88 2.31
C MET A 70 -0.18 -5.59 2.26
N PHE A 71 0.25 -4.79 1.27
CA PHE A 71 1.64 -4.35 1.14
C PHE A 71 2.17 -3.67 2.39
N THR A 72 1.38 -2.78 3.00
CA THR A 72 1.78 -2.12 4.24
C THR A 72 1.80 -3.06 5.44
N ALA A 73 0.91 -4.05 5.49
CA ALA A 73 0.91 -5.06 6.55
C ALA A 73 2.13 -6.00 6.45
N MET A 74 2.48 -6.46 5.24
CA MET A 74 3.68 -7.27 4.99
C MET A 74 4.94 -6.46 5.26
N GLY A 75 5.05 -5.26 4.69
CA GLY A 75 6.21 -4.40 4.92
C GLY A 75 6.43 -4.01 6.38
N LEU A 76 5.37 -3.86 7.19
CA LEU A 76 5.52 -3.64 8.63
C LEU A 76 6.00 -4.90 9.37
N LEU A 77 5.54 -6.09 8.96
CA LEU A 77 6.00 -7.36 9.53
C LEU A 77 7.49 -7.59 9.22
N GLU A 78 7.89 -7.38 7.98
CA GLU A 78 9.28 -7.45 7.53
C GLU A 78 10.17 -6.45 8.29
N HIS A 79 9.71 -5.22 8.46
CA HIS A 79 10.42 -4.21 9.24
C HIS A 79 10.72 -4.68 10.68
N ILE A 80 9.74 -5.30 11.35
CA ILE A 80 9.93 -5.81 12.72
C ILE A 80 10.93 -6.96 12.73
N LEU A 81 10.88 -7.85 11.75
CA LEU A 81 11.85 -8.94 11.64
C LEU A 81 13.28 -8.44 11.45
N ILE A 82 13.47 -7.46 10.57
CA ILE A 82 14.79 -6.85 10.33
C ILE A 82 15.29 -6.15 11.60
N ARG A 83 14.44 -5.32 12.21
CA ARG A 83 14.81 -4.48 13.34
C ARG A 83 15.02 -5.25 14.64
N ASP A 84 14.08 -6.12 15.00
CA ASP A 84 14.04 -6.75 16.34
C ASP A 84 14.62 -8.17 16.34
N HIS A 85 14.71 -8.79 15.16
CA HIS A 85 15.08 -10.21 15.05
C HIS A 85 16.24 -10.47 14.09
N SER A 86 16.91 -9.42 13.59
CA SER A 86 18.11 -9.50 12.74
C SER A 86 17.90 -10.31 11.46
N TYR A 87 16.67 -10.33 10.92
CA TYR A 87 16.41 -10.93 9.62
C TYR A 87 17.10 -10.12 8.50
N PRO A 88 17.46 -10.77 7.38
CA PRO A 88 18.08 -10.08 6.27
C PRO A 88 17.06 -9.15 5.58
N ARG A 89 17.56 -8.08 4.97
CA ARG A 89 16.73 -7.01 4.35
C ARG A 89 16.03 -7.44 3.05
N ASP A 90 16.37 -8.60 2.53
CA ASP A 90 15.78 -9.20 1.33
C ASP A 90 14.64 -10.18 1.67
N ILE A 91 14.24 -10.31 2.94
CA ILE A 91 12.99 -10.98 3.31
C ILE A 91 11.82 -10.37 2.51
N ASP A 92 11.00 -11.25 1.94
CA ASP A 92 9.93 -10.85 1.04
C ASP A 92 8.72 -11.78 1.24
N PHE A 93 7.68 -11.25 1.87
CA PHE A 93 6.44 -12.01 2.08
C PHE A 93 5.42 -11.73 0.98
N SER A 94 4.71 -12.78 0.57
CA SER A 94 3.71 -12.71 -0.49
C SER A 94 2.48 -11.89 -0.09
N GLU A 95 2.28 -10.76 -0.75
CA GLU A 95 0.99 -10.07 -0.71
C GLU A 95 -0.13 -10.85 -1.41
N GLU A 96 0.20 -11.74 -2.35
CA GLU A 96 -0.79 -12.57 -3.06
C GLU A 96 -1.50 -13.52 -2.10
N TRP A 97 -0.75 -14.12 -1.16
CA TRP A 97 -1.33 -14.96 -0.12
C TRP A 97 -2.28 -14.19 0.78
N MET A 98 -1.88 -12.98 1.19
CA MET A 98 -2.72 -12.12 2.01
C MET A 98 -3.99 -11.71 1.27
N GLU A 99 -3.86 -11.36 0.00
CA GLU A 99 -4.99 -11.01 -0.86
C GLU A 99 -5.94 -12.20 -1.05
N TYR A 100 -5.42 -13.39 -1.36
CA TYR A 100 -6.21 -14.62 -1.43
C TYR A 100 -7.01 -14.87 -0.15
N ILE A 101 -6.36 -14.84 1.03
CA ILE A 101 -7.02 -15.01 2.32
C ILE A 101 -8.16 -14.01 2.49
N ILE A 102 -7.89 -12.73 2.25
CA ILE A 102 -8.87 -11.67 2.52
C ILE A 102 -10.02 -11.70 1.50
N MET A 103 -9.73 -12.01 0.24
CA MET A 103 -10.72 -12.06 -0.84
C MET A 103 -11.57 -13.33 -0.83
N SER A 104 -11.11 -14.41 -0.18
CA SER A 104 -11.85 -15.67 -0.08
C SER A 104 -13.28 -15.57 0.48
N SER A 105 -13.61 -14.45 1.14
CA SER A 105 -14.94 -14.19 1.69
C SER A 105 -15.51 -12.83 1.24
N LYS A 106 -15.07 -12.28 0.10
CA LYS A 106 -15.45 -10.96 -0.38
C LYS A 106 -15.79 -10.95 -1.86
N THR A 107 -16.61 -9.97 -2.22
CA THR A 107 -16.97 -9.67 -3.62
C THR A 107 -16.44 -8.30 -4.07
N THR A 108 -15.67 -7.61 -3.23
CA THR A 108 -15.03 -6.34 -3.53
C THR A 108 -13.58 -6.30 -3.04
N GLU A 109 -12.74 -5.58 -3.78
CA GLU A 109 -11.30 -5.45 -3.52
C GLU A 109 -11.03 -4.51 -2.34
N GLY A 110 -9.94 -4.76 -1.62
CA GLY A 110 -9.47 -3.94 -0.51
C GLY A 110 -9.79 -4.50 0.88
N SER A 111 -9.13 -3.94 1.88
CA SER A 111 -9.20 -4.42 3.27
C SER A 111 -8.92 -3.32 4.28
N SER A 112 -8.74 -3.69 5.54
CA SER A 112 -8.23 -2.80 6.58
C SER A 112 -7.03 -3.42 7.28
N ILE A 113 -6.14 -2.58 7.81
CA ILE A 113 -4.90 -3.01 8.47
C ILE A 113 -5.15 -4.00 9.60
N SER A 114 -6.13 -3.71 10.46
CA SER A 114 -6.47 -4.62 11.56
C SER A 114 -7.05 -5.96 11.09
N LYS A 115 -7.73 -6.01 9.93
CA LYS A 115 -8.20 -7.28 9.35
C LYS A 115 -7.01 -8.08 8.80
N ASN A 116 -6.09 -7.42 8.10
CA ASN A 116 -4.90 -8.06 7.54
C ASN A 116 -3.99 -8.63 8.64
N LEU A 117 -3.68 -7.87 9.69
CA LEU A 117 -2.86 -8.37 10.80
C LEU A 117 -3.53 -9.53 11.56
N LYS A 118 -4.87 -9.56 11.66
CA LYS A 118 -5.59 -10.72 12.22
C LYS A 118 -5.55 -11.92 11.29
N ALA A 119 -5.60 -11.70 9.97
CA ALA A 119 -5.45 -12.76 8.99
C ALA A 119 -4.04 -13.37 9.05
N VAL A 120 -2.98 -12.56 9.14
CA VAL A 120 -1.60 -13.00 9.39
C VAL A 120 -1.53 -13.90 10.62
N HIS A 121 -2.08 -13.45 11.75
CA HIS A 121 -2.10 -14.26 12.98
C HIS A 121 -2.83 -15.60 12.80
N LYS A 122 -3.92 -15.63 12.02
CA LYS A 122 -4.74 -16.84 11.84
C LYS A 122 -4.12 -17.84 10.86
N TYR A 123 -3.66 -17.34 9.71
CA TYR A 123 -3.30 -18.13 8.54
C TYR A 123 -1.80 -18.12 8.22
N GLY A 124 -0.99 -17.36 8.94
CA GLY A 124 0.44 -17.24 8.67
C GLY A 124 0.76 -16.30 7.51
N VAL A 125 1.98 -16.43 7.02
CA VAL A 125 2.55 -15.75 5.84
C VAL A 125 3.28 -16.77 5.00
N VAL A 126 3.52 -16.46 3.72
CA VAL A 126 4.37 -17.27 2.83
C VAL A 126 5.38 -16.35 2.16
N TYR A 127 6.48 -16.89 1.69
CA TYR A 127 7.46 -16.13 0.92
C TYR A 127 6.92 -15.78 -0.46
N GLU A 128 7.36 -14.63 -0.99
CA GLU A 128 7.05 -14.20 -2.35
C GLU A 128 7.53 -15.22 -3.40
N SER A 129 8.62 -15.96 -3.12
CA SER A 129 9.09 -17.05 -3.98
C SER A 129 8.12 -18.23 -4.07
N THR A 130 7.28 -18.42 -3.04
CA THR A 130 6.34 -19.55 -2.94
C THR A 130 5.01 -19.23 -3.59
N LEU A 131 4.53 -17.98 -3.44
CA LEU A 131 3.35 -17.49 -4.16
C LEU A 131 3.59 -16.06 -4.68
N PRO A 132 4.14 -15.91 -5.89
CA PRO A 132 4.46 -14.60 -6.44
C PRO A 132 3.24 -13.71 -6.66
N TYR A 133 3.40 -12.41 -6.40
CA TYR A 133 2.37 -11.40 -6.57
C TYR A 133 1.95 -11.20 -8.03
N ILE A 134 0.66 -11.38 -8.28
CA ILE A 134 0.04 -11.12 -9.57
C ILE A 134 -0.53 -9.71 -9.53
N GLY A 135 0.24 -8.76 -10.06
CA GLY A 135 -0.15 -7.35 -10.12
C GLY A 135 -1.27 -7.02 -11.12
N LYS A 136 -1.86 -8.00 -11.80
CA LYS A 136 -2.95 -7.81 -12.75
C LYS A 136 -4.29 -8.07 -12.05
N ARG A 137 -5.17 -7.08 -12.03
CA ARG A 137 -6.56 -7.26 -11.59
C ARG A 137 -7.36 -8.11 -12.57
N TRP A 138 -8.11 -9.11 -12.08
CA TRP A 138 -9.10 -9.85 -12.86
C TRP A 138 -10.51 -9.38 -12.50
N ARG A 139 -11.23 -8.83 -13.48
CA ARG A 139 -12.65 -8.44 -13.42
C ARG A 139 -13.53 -9.50 -14.06
N GLU A 140 -12.99 -10.21 -15.04
CA GLU A 140 -13.65 -11.27 -15.78
C GLU A 140 -12.62 -12.34 -16.21
N LEU A 141 -13.11 -13.51 -16.65
CA LEU A 141 -12.27 -14.64 -17.02
C LEU A 141 -11.36 -14.35 -18.23
N SER A 142 -11.80 -13.48 -19.14
CA SER A 142 -11.04 -13.02 -20.30
C SER A 142 -9.82 -12.18 -19.95
N ASP A 143 -9.74 -11.64 -18.72
CA ASP A 143 -8.59 -10.81 -18.33
C ASP A 143 -7.30 -11.61 -18.26
N SER A 144 -7.32 -12.92 -18.08
CA SER A 144 -6.10 -13.73 -18.00
C SER A 144 -6.35 -15.20 -18.31
N PRO A 145 -5.46 -15.88 -19.06
CA PRO A 145 -5.52 -17.34 -19.16
C PRO A 145 -5.51 -18.03 -17.79
N LEU A 146 -4.81 -17.45 -16.80
CA LEU A 146 -4.84 -17.95 -15.42
C LEU A 146 -6.20 -17.75 -14.75
N ALA A 147 -6.92 -16.67 -15.06
CA ALA A 147 -8.27 -16.45 -14.54
C ALA A 147 -9.21 -17.53 -15.08
N MET A 148 -9.16 -17.81 -16.38
CA MET A 148 -9.91 -18.91 -16.99
C MET A 148 -9.54 -20.25 -16.36
N SER A 149 -8.24 -20.56 -16.25
CA SER A 149 -7.77 -21.84 -15.71
C SER A 149 -8.12 -22.05 -14.24
N ARG A 150 -8.13 -21.01 -13.40
CA ARG A 150 -8.33 -21.13 -11.95
C ARG A 150 -9.77 -20.87 -11.51
N CYS A 151 -10.52 -20.08 -12.28
CA CYS A 151 -11.85 -19.60 -11.89
C CYS A 151 -12.95 -19.94 -12.89
N GLY A 152 -12.62 -20.50 -14.07
CA GLY A 152 -13.55 -20.67 -15.19
C GLY A 152 -14.74 -21.59 -14.91
N GLU A 153 -14.60 -22.51 -13.96
CA GLU A 153 -15.68 -23.42 -13.55
C GLU A 153 -16.65 -22.80 -12.55
N PHE A 154 -16.35 -21.61 -12.03
CA PHE A 154 -17.14 -20.98 -10.98
C PHE A 154 -18.13 -19.96 -11.54
N SER A 155 -19.20 -19.74 -10.79
CA SER A 155 -20.20 -18.71 -11.07
C SER A 155 -20.57 -17.93 -9.79
N GLY A 156 -21.31 -16.84 -9.95
CA GLY A 156 -21.82 -16.03 -8.84
C GLY A 156 -20.72 -15.49 -7.91
N THR A 157 -20.97 -15.56 -6.60
CA THR A 157 -20.06 -15.01 -5.57
C THR A 157 -18.73 -15.76 -5.49
N ARG A 158 -18.70 -17.06 -5.80
CA ARG A 158 -17.46 -17.86 -5.83
C ARG A 158 -16.55 -17.39 -6.96
N LEU A 159 -17.10 -17.16 -8.15
CA LEU A 159 -16.36 -16.58 -9.27
C LEU A 159 -15.78 -15.21 -8.89
N GLN A 160 -16.59 -14.32 -8.32
CA GLN A 160 -16.13 -12.99 -7.91
C GLN A 160 -14.99 -13.06 -6.89
N SER A 161 -15.12 -13.92 -5.87
CA SER A 161 -14.08 -14.12 -4.85
C SER A 161 -12.81 -14.72 -5.46
N CYS A 162 -12.95 -15.66 -6.41
CA CYS A 162 -11.82 -16.27 -7.11
C CYS A 162 -11.09 -15.27 -8.00
N LEU A 163 -11.81 -14.43 -8.75
CA LEU A 163 -11.20 -13.39 -9.58
C LEU A 163 -10.47 -12.35 -8.74
N LEU A 164 -10.96 -12.05 -7.53
CA LEU A 164 -10.28 -11.15 -6.60
C LEU A 164 -9.08 -11.81 -5.91
N GLY A 165 -9.22 -13.04 -5.41
CA GLY A 165 -8.15 -13.77 -4.72
C GLY A 165 -7.19 -14.55 -5.63
N HIS A 166 -7.43 -14.52 -6.95
CA HIS A 166 -6.73 -15.28 -8.00
C HIS A 166 -6.66 -16.81 -7.80
N ARG A 167 -7.53 -17.38 -6.98
CA ARG A 167 -7.61 -18.81 -6.69
C ARG A 167 -8.95 -19.17 -6.05
N ASP A 168 -9.33 -20.43 -6.09
CA ASP A 168 -10.60 -20.89 -5.52
C ASP A 168 -10.71 -20.56 -4.00
N PRO A 169 -11.70 -19.77 -3.58
CA PRO A 169 -11.86 -19.35 -2.20
C PRO A 169 -12.11 -20.50 -1.21
N TYR A 170 -12.52 -21.68 -1.69
CA TYR A 170 -12.90 -22.79 -0.83
C TYR A 170 -11.73 -23.68 -0.40
N LEU A 171 -10.58 -23.58 -1.07
CA LEU A 171 -9.39 -24.37 -0.70
C LEU A 171 -8.96 -24.13 0.75
N LEU A 172 -9.14 -22.91 1.28
CA LEU A 172 -8.89 -22.59 2.71
C LEU A 172 -9.68 -23.43 3.72
N ARG A 173 -10.78 -24.05 3.31
CA ARG A 173 -11.66 -24.85 4.18
C ARG A 173 -11.59 -26.34 3.90
N MET A 174 -10.88 -26.73 2.84
CA MET A 174 -10.73 -28.12 2.42
C MET A 174 -9.57 -28.77 3.17
N SER A 175 -9.65 -30.08 3.42
CA SER A 175 -8.49 -30.86 3.85
C SER A 175 -7.47 -30.99 2.72
N ASP A 176 -6.24 -31.37 3.05
CA ASP A 176 -5.17 -31.64 2.10
C ASP A 176 -5.55 -32.72 1.09
N GLU A 177 -6.22 -33.79 1.53
CA GLU A 177 -6.72 -34.85 0.64
C GLU A 177 -7.75 -34.31 -0.36
N GLN A 178 -8.65 -33.43 0.09
CA GLN A 178 -9.64 -32.78 -0.78
C GLN A 178 -8.96 -31.89 -1.81
N VAL A 179 -8.00 -31.06 -1.41
CA VAL A 179 -7.25 -30.19 -2.31
C VAL A 179 -6.47 -31.01 -3.34
N LEU A 180 -5.81 -32.09 -2.91
CA LEU A 180 -5.07 -33.00 -3.80
C LEU A 180 -6.00 -33.71 -4.79
N SER A 181 -7.22 -34.07 -4.38
CA SER A 181 -8.22 -34.67 -5.27
C SER A 181 -8.68 -33.71 -6.39
N LEU A 182 -8.54 -32.40 -6.17
CA LEU A 182 -8.77 -31.36 -7.19
C LEU A 182 -7.53 -31.08 -8.05
N GLY A 183 -6.42 -31.76 -7.79
CA GLY A 183 -5.16 -31.59 -8.51
C GLY A 183 -4.35 -30.35 -8.09
N ASP A 184 -4.67 -29.70 -6.97
CA ASP A 184 -4.00 -28.46 -6.54
C ASP A 184 -2.90 -28.70 -5.48
N ALA A 185 -1.89 -29.50 -5.84
CA ALA A 185 -0.75 -29.78 -4.94
C ALA A 185 0.08 -28.53 -4.59
N GLU A 186 0.05 -27.50 -5.45
CA GLU A 186 0.69 -26.21 -5.18
C GLU A 186 0.04 -25.54 -3.95
N PHE A 187 -1.29 -25.59 -3.82
CA PHE A 187 -1.97 -25.02 -2.66
C PHE A 187 -1.60 -25.70 -1.34
N VAL A 188 -1.42 -27.02 -1.34
CA VAL A 188 -0.93 -27.76 -0.16
C VAL A 188 0.45 -27.23 0.25
N THR A 189 1.37 -27.08 -0.71
CA THR A 189 2.72 -26.54 -0.45
C THR A 189 2.66 -25.13 0.16
N ILE A 190 1.81 -24.25 -0.38
CA ILE A 190 1.60 -22.89 0.13
C ILE A 190 1.06 -22.94 1.57
N ARG A 191 0.09 -23.81 1.87
CA ARG A 191 -0.50 -23.94 3.19
C ARG A 191 0.47 -24.51 4.22
N ASP A 192 1.30 -25.46 3.82
CA ASP A 192 2.33 -26.05 4.68
C ASP A 192 3.37 -24.99 5.08
N GLU A 193 3.87 -24.21 4.12
CA GLU A 193 4.78 -23.09 4.42
C GLU A 193 4.09 -22.05 5.31
N ALA A 194 2.83 -21.71 5.01
CA ALA A 194 2.07 -20.76 5.82
C ALA A 194 1.92 -21.20 7.28
N THR A 195 1.70 -22.50 7.49
CA THR A 195 1.59 -23.10 8.82
C THR A 195 2.94 -23.09 9.53
N ALA A 196 4.02 -23.49 8.86
CA ALA A 196 5.37 -23.47 9.41
C ALA A 196 5.81 -22.05 9.81
N LEU A 197 5.68 -21.07 8.92
CA LEU A 197 6.07 -19.68 9.19
C LEU A 197 5.16 -19.01 10.23
N LYS A 198 3.91 -19.45 10.36
CA LYS A 198 3.06 -18.99 11.46
C LYS A 198 3.64 -19.38 12.81
N GLU A 199 4.06 -20.62 12.97
CA GLU A 199 4.63 -21.12 14.22
C GLU A 199 6.03 -20.52 14.49
N GLU A 200 6.85 -20.45 13.44
CA GLU A 200 8.23 -19.98 13.55
C GLU A 200 8.33 -18.48 13.79
N ILE A 201 7.52 -17.69 13.07
CA ILE A 201 7.63 -16.23 13.00
C ILE A 201 6.42 -15.56 13.65
N VAL A 202 5.24 -15.74 13.06
CA VAL A 202 4.07 -14.90 13.37
C VAL A 202 3.67 -15.01 14.84
N SER A 203 3.55 -16.24 15.34
CA SER A 203 3.17 -16.50 16.73
C SER A 203 4.20 -15.97 17.72
N LYS A 204 5.44 -15.71 17.32
CA LYS A 204 6.48 -15.13 18.19
C LYS A 204 6.43 -13.60 18.19
N ILE A 205 6.12 -12.95 17.07
CA ILE A 205 6.29 -11.49 16.94
C ILE A 205 4.98 -10.69 16.89
N LEU A 206 3.87 -11.30 16.45
CA LEU A 206 2.60 -10.59 16.24
C LEU A 206 1.60 -10.95 17.35
N PRO A 207 1.45 -10.14 18.42
CA PRO A 207 0.46 -10.40 19.45
C PRO A 207 -0.96 -10.18 18.93
N LEU A 208 -1.86 -11.12 19.18
CA LEU A 208 -3.28 -10.95 18.84
C LEU A 208 -3.90 -9.81 19.67
N LYS A 209 -4.34 -8.75 18.99
CA LYS A 209 -5.04 -7.61 19.63
C LYS A 209 -6.42 -7.39 19.02
N LYS A 210 -7.33 -6.83 19.83
CA LYS A 210 -8.65 -6.35 19.37
C LYS A 210 -8.49 -5.28 18.28
N SER A 211 -7.52 -4.39 18.47
CA SER A 211 -7.14 -3.31 17.55
C SER A 211 -5.64 -3.04 17.65
N TYR A 212 -5.02 -2.72 16.51
CA TYR A 212 -3.63 -2.28 16.38
C TYR A 212 -3.52 -0.75 16.22
N LYS A 213 -4.64 -0.05 16.39
CA LYS A 213 -4.74 1.39 16.16
C LYS A 213 -4.04 2.19 17.25
N ILE A 214 -3.25 3.17 16.83
CA ILE A 214 -2.64 4.17 17.69
C ILE A 214 -3.65 5.30 17.92
N LYS A 215 -3.90 5.64 19.18
CA LYS A 215 -4.93 6.62 19.58
C LYS A 215 -4.41 8.05 19.74
N LYS A 216 -3.09 8.26 19.78
CA LYS A 216 -2.44 9.53 20.11
C LYS A 216 -1.34 9.84 19.11
N LEU A 217 -1.25 11.09 18.65
CA LEU A 217 -0.19 11.51 17.72
C LEU A 217 1.20 11.50 18.37
N SER A 218 1.28 11.79 19.67
CA SER A 218 2.54 11.68 20.43
C SER A 218 3.15 10.29 20.32
N LYS A 219 2.32 9.24 20.38
CA LYS A 219 2.76 7.85 20.24
C LYS A 219 3.25 7.52 18.83
N VAL A 220 2.67 8.12 17.79
CA VAL A 220 3.17 7.96 16.41
C VAL A 220 4.60 8.47 16.31
N LYS A 221 4.86 9.69 16.81
CA LYS A 221 6.21 10.27 16.81
C LYS A 221 7.18 9.50 17.70
N GLU A 222 6.76 9.08 18.89
CA GLU A 222 7.59 8.27 19.80
C GLU A 222 8.06 6.97 19.13
N LEU A 223 7.18 6.29 18.39
CA LEU A 223 7.52 5.07 17.66
C LEU A 223 8.54 5.36 16.55
N LEU A 224 8.32 6.39 15.75
CA LEU A 224 9.24 6.78 14.68
C LEU A 224 10.63 7.19 15.21
N GLN A 225 10.70 7.85 16.37
CA GLN A 225 11.97 8.16 17.05
C GLN A 225 12.72 6.91 17.52
N LYS A 226 11.99 5.86 17.87
CA LYS A 226 12.55 4.56 18.28
C LYS A 226 12.82 3.65 17.09
N ASN A 227 12.94 4.21 15.89
CA ASN A 227 13.11 3.47 14.65
C ASN A 227 12.02 2.39 14.47
N GLN A 228 10.78 2.68 14.86
CA GLN A 228 9.63 1.83 14.61
C GLN A 228 8.72 2.44 13.55
N SER A 229 8.56 1.75 12.43
CA SER A 229 7.61 2.14 11.42
C SER A 229 6.17 2.08 11.91
N VAL A 230 5.35 2.97 11.36
CA VAL A 230 3.92 3.08 11.64
C VAL A 230 3.16 3.01 10.33
N ILE A 231 2.11 2.20 10.25
CA ILE A 231 1.23 2.25 9.08
C ILE A 231 0.28 3.43 9.24
N MET A 232 0.10 4.20 8.18
CA MET A 232 -0.94 5.21 8.06
C MET A 232 -1.94 4.80 6.97
N GLY A 233 -3.19 4.60 7.37
CA GLY A 233 -4.33 4.60 6.44
C GLY A 233 -4.80 6.03 6.25
N ILE A 234 -5.12 6.43 5.02
CA ILE A 234 -5.50 7.81 4.70
C ILE A 234 -6.49 7.83 3.53
N LYS A 235 -7.34 8.86 3.47
CA LYS A 235 -8.15 9.12 2.28
C LYS A 235 -7.28 9.74 1.18
N LEU A 236 -7.49 9.35 -0.08
CA LEU A 236 -6.81 9.96 -1.21
C LEU A 236 -7.54 11.21 -1.68
N PHE A 237 -6.78 12.31 -1.73
CA PHE A 237 -7.18 13.56 -2.34
C PHE A 237 -6.33 13.83 -3.57
N TYR A 238 -6.90 13.67 -4.75
CA TYR A 238 -6.10 13.55 -5.98
C TYR A 238 -5.22 14.77 -6.24
N GLY A 239 -5.77 15.98 -6.08
CA GLY A 239 -5.02 17.23 -6.26
C GLY A 239 -3.82 17.32 -5.33
N SER A 240 -4.04 17.03 -4.04
CA SER A 240 -3.03 17.02 -2.99
C SER A 240 -1.92 15.99 -3.22
N TRP A 241 -2.29 14.85 -3.81
CA TRP A 241 -1.37 13.78 -4.19
C TRP A 241 -0.72 14.00 -5.56
N ASN A 242 -1.13 15.01 -6.33
CA ASN A 242 -0.71 15.23 -7.72
C ASN A 242 -0.98 13.99 -8.62
N HIS A 243 -2.07 13.28 -8.34
CA HIS A 243 -2.44 12.04 -9.02
C HIS A 243 -2.97 12.31 -10.44
N SER A 244 -2.92 11.32 -11.35
CA SER A 244 -3.43 11.48 -12.73
C SER A 244 -4.93 11.81 -12.79
N LYS A 245 -5.69 11.35 -11.80
CA LYS A 245 -7.14 11.66 -11.68
C LYS A 245 -7.43 13.13 -11.42
N THR A 246 -6.45 13.93 -10.99
CA THR A 246 -6.59 15.38 -10.83
C THR A 246 -7.06 16.05 -12.13
N ASP A 247 -6.43 15.68 -13.25
CA ASP A 247 -6.83 16.18 -14.57
C ASP A 247 -8.14 15.52 -15.03
N LYS A 248 -8.26 14.19 -14.90
CA LYS A 248 -9.44 13.41 -15.36
C LYS A 248 -10.75 13.86 -14.69
N LEU A 249 -10.69 14.29 -13.44
CA LEU A 249 -11.84 14.75 -12.67
C LEU A 249 -11.99 16.29 -12.66
N ASN A 250 -11.21 17.00 -13.49
CA ASN A 250 -11.24 18.46 -13.60
C ASN A 250 -11.07 19.17 -12.24
N ILE A 251 -10.22 18.62 -11.36
CA ILE A 251 -9.95 19.20 -10.04
C ILE A 251 -9.07 20.44 -10.21
N GLN A 252 -7.93 20.27 -10.84
CA GLN A 252 -6.96 21.31 -11.19
C GLN A 252 -5.95 20.74 -12.19
N THR A 253 -5.01 21.54 -12.68
CA THR A 253 -3.88 21.03 -13.46
C THR A 253 -2.93 20.24 -12.57
N ARG A 254 -2.57 19.02 -12.98
CA ARG A 254 -1.64 18.16 -12.25
C ARG A 254 -0.21 18.72 -12.24
N ASN A 255 0.42 18.74 -11.06
CA ASN A 255 1.84 19.06 -10.92
C ASN A 255 2.70 17.78 -10.97
N LYS A 256 3.19 17.43 -12.16
CA LYS A 256 4.02 16.22 -12.37
C LYS A 256 5.35 16.26 -11.59
N LYS A 257 5.95 17.43 -11.40
CA LYS A 257 7.20 17.58 -10.62
C LYS A 257 6.97 17.12 -9.18
N LYS A 258 5.95 17.65 -8.50
CA LYS A 258 5.61 17.24 -7.13
C LYS A 258 5.20 15.76 -7.03
N TRP A 259 4.53 15.23 -8.05
CA TRP A 259 4.24 13.80 -8.13
C TRP A 259 5.53 12.97 -8.09
N TYR A 260 6.51 13.28 -8.94
CA TYR A 260 7.79 12.56 -8.99
C TYR A 260 8.66 12.81 -7.76
N GLU A 261 8.61 14.00 -7.17
CA GLU A 261 9.25 14.32 -5.89
C GLU A 261 8.54 13.68 -4.69
N GLY A 262 7.39 13.03 -4.87
CA GLY A 262 6.65 12.39 -3.78
C GLY A 262 6.08 13.37 -2.75
N ILE A 263 5.80 14.62 -3.15
CA ILE A 263 5.29 15.66 -2.24
C ILE A 263 3.76 15.62 -2.22
N VAL A 264 3.20 15.31 -1.04
CA VAL A 264 1.77 15.29 -0.78
C VAL A 264 1.37 16.46 0.13
N THR A 265 0.58 17.38 -0.40
CA THR A 265 0.14 18.59 0.31
C THR A 265 -1.22 18.39 0.98
N TYR A 266 -1.72 19.40 1.68
CA TYR A 266 -3.04 19.33 2.33
C TYR A 266 -4.17 19.81 1.40
N PRO A 267 -5.36 19.17 1.44
CA PRO A 267 -6.55 19.61 0.72
C PRO A 267 -7.31 20.69 1.50
N GLU A 268 -7.08 21.96 1.16
CA GLU A 268 -7.70 23.08 1.89
C GLU A 268 -9.22 23.09 1.83
N VAL A 269 -9.83 23.62 2.89
CA VAL A 269 -11.27 23.88 2.95
C VAL A 269 -11.65 24.84 1.83
N GLY A 270 -12.71 24.49 1.08
CA GLY A 270 -13.16 25.26 -0.08
C GLY A 270 -12.31 25.08 -1.34
N SER A 271 -11.42 24.07 -1.40
CA SER A 271 -10.74 23.68 -2.62
C SER A 271 -11.55 22.69 -3.45
N PHE A 272 -11.41 22.75 -4.79
CA PHE A 272 -12.00 21.74 -5.68
C PHE A 272 -11.54 20.33 -5.32
N ASP A 273 -10.28 20.17 -4.91
CA ASP A 273 -9.72 18.88 -4.51
C ASP A 273 -10.44 18.30 -3.30
N ARG A 274 -10.67 19.13 -2.26
CA ARG A 274 -11.38 18.67 -1.07
C ARG A 274 -12.79 18.21 -1.41
N ARG A 275 -13.57 19.00 -2.14
CA ARG A 275 -14.95 18.64 -2.48
C ARG A 275 -15.01 17.38 -3.34
N ILE A 276 -14.30 17.36 -4.47
CA ILE A 276 -14.39 16.26 -5.44
C ILE A 276 -13.80 14.97 -4.87
N SER A 277 -12.63 15.04 -4.22
CA SER A 277 -11.99 13.85 -3.67
C SER A 277 -12.68 13.36 -2.40
N MET A 278 -13.50 14.16 -1.69
CA MET A 278 -14.37 13.64 -0.63
C MET A 278 -15.35 12.60 -1.12
N GLU A 279 -15.96 12.87 -2.26
CA GLU A 279 -16.92 11.96 -2.86
C GLU A 279 -16.21 10.82 -3.61
N LYS A 280 -15.17 11.14 -4.37
CA LYS A 280 -14.57 10.22 -5.36
C LYS A 280 -13.24 9.59 -4.96
N GLY A 281 -12.63 10.03 -3.87
CA GLY A 281 -11.33 9.56 -3.40
C GLY A 281 -11.44 8.25 -2.63
N GLY A 282 -10.68 7.23 -3.06
CA GLY A 282 -10.53 5.98 -2.32
C GLY A 282 -9.69 6.11 -1.04
N GLY A 283 -9.47 4.97 -0.39
CA GLY A 283 -8.50 4.83 0.70
C GLY A 283 -7.14 4.40 0.19
N HIS A 284 -6.10 4.78 0.92
CA HIS A 284 -4.73 4.36 0.66
C HIS A 284 -4.01 4.06 1.98
N SER A 285 -2.94 3.26 1.89
CA SER A 285 -2.12 2.94 3.04
C SER A 285 -0.64 3.09 2.73
N LEU A 286 0.10 3.64 3.69
CA LEU A 286 1.53 3.93 3.62
C LEU A 286 2.24 3.41 4.87
N ILE A 287 3.54 3.16 4.76
CA ILE A 287 4.42 2.95 5.92
C ILE A 287 5.13 4.27 6.21
N LEU A 288 4.91 4.85 7.38
CA LEU A 288 5.67 6.01 7.87
C LEU A 288 7.05 5.54 8.33
N VAL A 289 8.07 6.27 7.90
CA VAL A 289 9.49 5.99 8.15
C VAL A 289 10.22 7.18 8.77
N GLY A 290 9.50 8.23 9.15
CA GLY A 290 10.06 9.33 9.92
C GLY A 290 9.19 10.58 9.89
N TYR A 291 9.65 11.62 10.54
CA TYR A 291 9.04 12.94 10.52
C TYR A 291 10.09 14.05 10.69
N ASP A 292 9.71 15.24 10.23
CA ASP A 292 10.45 16.48 10.45
C ASP A 292 9.42 17.60 10.64
N ASP A 293 9.39 18.17 11.84
CA ASP A 293 8.46 19.22 12.26
C ASP A 293 8.81 20.59 11.67
N GLU A 294 10.04 20.75 11.17
CA GLU A 294 10.56 22.01 10.64
C GLU A 294 10.52 22.05 9.11
N LYS A 295 10.38 20.89 8.44
CA LYS A 295 10.27 20.82 6.99
C LYS A 295 9.07 21.62 6.48
N VAL A 296 9.32 22.50 5.53
CA VAL A 296 8.29 23.31 4.87
C VAL A 296 8.00 22.77 3.48
N ILE A 297 6.71 22.61 3.15
CA ILE A 297 6.23 22.33 1.79
C ILE A 297 5.18 23.35 1.36
N HIS A 298 5.19 23.69 0.08
CA HIS A 298 4.29 24.67 -0.51
C HIS A 298 3.23 23.98 -1.36
N SER A 299 2.05 24.57 -1.47
CA SER A 299 0.99 24.14 -2.39
C SER A 299 0.40 25.33 -3.14
N LYS A 300 -0.12 25.05 -4.33
CA LYS A 300 -0.92 25.96 -5.13
C LYS A 300 -2.12 25.15 -5.62
N MET A 301 -3.31 25.59 -5.27
CA MET A 301 -4.54 24.83 -5.53
C MET A 301 -5.66 25.72 -6.02
N LYS A 302 -6.55 25.10 -6.79
CA LYS A 302 -7.73 25.76 -7.33
C LYS A 302 -8.84 25.73 -6.28
N MET A 303 -9.31 26.92 -5.91
CA MET A 303 -10.39 27.11 -4.95
C MET A 303 -11.74 27.07 -5.67
N GLU A 304 -12.80 26.76 -4.94
CA GLU A 304 -14.15 26.64 -5.50
C GLU A 304 -14.71 27.97 -6.04
N ASP A 305 -14.22 29.11 -5.52
CA ASP A 305 -14.51 30.44 -6.05
C ASP A 305 -13.82 30.73 -7.41
N GLY A 306 -13.08 29.75 -7.94
CA GLY A 306 -12.33 29.85 -9.19
C GLY A 306 -10.93 30.44 -9.04
N THR A 307 -10.58 30.98 -7.88
CA THR A 307 -9.26 31.56 -7.63
C THR A 307 -8.19 30.50 -7.44
N TRP A 308 -6.93 30.87 -7.69
CA TRP A 308 -5.77 30.09 -7.30
C TRP A 308 -5.17 30.67 -6.03
N ARG A 309 -4.94 29.84 -5.02
CA ARG A 309 -4.33 30.24 -3.76
C ARG A 309 -3.10 29.42 -3.46
N GLU A 310 -2.12 30.07 -2.84
CA GLU A 310 -0.87 29.46 -2.40
C GLU A 310 -0.91 29.24 -0.89
N PHE A 311 -0.37 28.11 -0.45
CA PHE A 311 -0.39 27.68 0.93
C PHE A 311 0.97 27.12 1.33
N THR A 312 1.32 27.31 2.60
CA THR A 312 2.57 26.84 3.17
C THR A 312 2.26 25.96 4.37
N TYR A 313 2.89 24.78 4.42
CA TYR A 313 2.73 23.83 5.51
C TYR A 313 4.09 23.55 6.14
N LYS A 314 4.14 23.66 7.46
CA LYS A 314 5.29 23.27 8.26
C LYS A 314 5.01 21.92 8.92
N GLY A 315 5.99 21.03 8.89
CA GLY A 315 5.91 19.68 9.43
C GLY A 315 5.48 18.63 8.38
N VAL A 316 6.27 17.59 8.23
CA VAL A 316 5.98 16.43 7.36
C VAL A 316 6.17 15.10 8.09
N TYR A 317 5.49 14.07 7.59
CA TYR A 317 5.93 12.68 7.75
C TYR A 317 6.58 12.20 6.46
N TYR A 318 7.61 11.37 6.58
CA TYR A 318 8.20 10.63 5.47
C TYR A 318 7.58 9.25 5.38
N PHE A 319 7.37 8.76 4.16
CA PHE A 319 6.69 7.47 3.95
C PHE A 319 7.32 6.64 2.84
N LYS A 320 7.22 5.32 2.98
CA LYS A 320 7.41 4.30 1.93
C LYS A 320 6.04 4.00 1.31
N ASN A 321 5.96 4.04 -0.02
CA ASN A 321 4.74 3.73 -0.77
C ASN A 321 4.80 2.33 -1.42
N SER A 322 3.68 1.85 -1.95
CA SER A 322 3.53 0.57 -2.65
C SER A 322 3.22 0.73 -4.14
N TRP A 323 3.64 1.84 -4.76
CA TRP A 323 3.42 2.14 -6.18
C TRP A 323 4.66 1.90 -7.06
N GLY A 324 5.70 1.25 -6.52
CA GLY A 324 6.98 1.04 -7.17
C GLY A 324 7.82 2.33 -7.25
N VAL A 325 8.95 2.22 -7.98
CA VAL A 325 10.00 3.25 -7.98
C VAL A 325 10.03 4.15 -9.22
N ARG A 326 9.12 3.95 -10.18
CA ARG A 326 9.11 4.66 -11.47
C ARG A 326 8.11 5.81 -11.54
N GLY A 327 7.18 5.88 -10.59
CA GLY A 327 6.05 6.80 -10.56
C GLY A 327 6.18 7.85 -9.47
N SER A 328 5.20 7.88 -8.57
CA SER A 328 5.21 8.78 -7.42
C SER A 328 6.48 8.57 -6.60
N GLY A 329 7.17 9.65 -6.26
CA GLY A 329 8.37 9.58 -5.43
C GLY A 329 9.62 9.02 -6.11
N ARG A 330 9.62 8.82 -7.44
CA ARG A 330 10.81 8.33 -8.15
C ARG A 330 12.05 9.23 -8.00
N ASP A 331 11.81 10.54 -7.85
CA ASP A 331 12.82 11.58 -7.75
C ASP A 331 12.92 12.10 -6.30
N PHE A 332 12.35 11.37 -5.33
CA PHE A 332 12.40 11.77 -3.92
C PHE A 332 13.83 11.72 -3.39
N THR A 333 14.23 12.79 -2.72
CA THR A 333 15.53 12.93 -2.08
C THR A 333 15.38 13.38 -0.64
N LEU A 334 16.25 12.87 0.22
CA LEU A 334 16.35 13.24 1.63
C LEU A 334 17.82 13.43 1.96
N ASP A 335 18.17 14.63 2.47
CA ASP A 335 19.55 15.00 2.84
C ASP A 335 20.59 14.75 1.74
N GLY A 336 20.18 14.93 0.47
CA GLY A 336 21.03 14.75 -0.72
C GLY A 336 21.07 13.32 -1.26
N GLU A 337 20.49 12.35 -0.56
CA GLU A 337 20.42 10.96 -0.99
C GLU A 337 19.09 10.65 -1.69
N SER A 338 19.12 9.75 -2.67
CA SER A 338 17.95 9.36 -3.45
C SER A 338 17.25 8.15 -2.81
N PHE A 339 15.93 8.26 -2.61
CA PHE A 339 15.08 7.17 -2.12
C PHE A 339 13.85 7.00 -3.02
N PRO A 340 13.99 6.40 -4.22
CA PRO A 340 12.88 6.23 -5.15
C PRO A 340 11.71 5.44 -4.55
N GLY A 341 10.49 5.93 -4.74
CA GLY A 341 9.26 5.32 -4.22
C GLY A 341 8.91 5.71 -2.78
N TYR A 342 9.73 6.56 -2.16
CA TYR A 342 9.41 7.25 -0.92
C TYR A 342 8.82 8.63 -1.21
N GLY A 343 8.26 9.27 -0.18
CA GLY A 343 7.72 10.60 -0.29
C GLY A 343 7.57 11.29 1.06
N MET A 344 6.97 12.47 1.02
CA MET A 344 6.63 13.25 2.20
C MET A 344 5.19 13.74 2.13
N ILE A 345 4.52 13.77 3.27
CA ILE A 345 3.15 14.24 3.41
C ILE A 345 3.06 15.25 4.54
N SER A 346 2.33 16.35 4.34
CA SER A 346 2.13 17.34 5.42
C SER A 346 1.53 16.67 6.67
N GLN A 347 2.04 17.05 7.83
CA GLN A 347 1.48 16.60 9.11
C GLN A 347 0.02 17.05 9.26
N LYS A 348 -0.33 18.26 8.79
CA LYS A 348 -1.72 18.77 8.76
C LYS A 348 -2.68 17.75 8.11
N TYR A 349 -2.30 17.19 6.96
CA TYR A 349 -3.10 16.17 6.27
C TYR A 349 -3.15 14.85 7.05
N ALA A 350 -1.98 14.33 7.44
CA ALA A 350 -1.90 13.09 8.19
C ALA A 350 -2.71 13.13 9.50
N HIS A 351 -2.74 14.28 10.19
CA HIS A 351 -3.43 14.43 11.47
C HIS A 351 -4.96 14.52 11.30
N GLU A 352 -5.44 15.16 10.24
CA GLU A 352 -6.88 15.33 10.01
C GLU A 352 -7.53 14.11 9.39
N PHE A 353 -6.85 13.45 8.44
CA PHE A 353 -7.44 12.37 7.63
C PHE A 353 -6.76 11.02 7.81
N GLY A 354 -5.69 10.95 8.61
CA GLY A 354 -4.93 9.73 8.84
C GLY A 354 -5.44 8.92 10.02
N SER A 355 -5.37 7.59 9.87
CA SER A 355 -5.50 6.61 10.93
C SER A 355 -4.22 5.81 11.03
N PHE A 356 -3.70 5.66 12.25
CA PHE A 356 -2.35 5.15 12.48
C PHE A 356 -2.41 3.78 13.16
N TYR A 357 -1.52 2.87 12.76
CA TYR A 357 -1.47 1.51 13.26
C TYR A 357 -0.02 1.07 13.48
N ALA A 358 0.22 0.29 14.53
CA ALA A 358 1.50 -0.37 14.75
C ALA A 358 1.27 -1.75 15.38
N ILE A 359 2.20 -2.66 15.10
CA ILE A 359 2.32 -3.91 15.85
C ILE A 359 3.07 -3.56 17.13
N PRO A 360 2.47 -3.76 18.32
CA PRO A 360 3.18 -3.53 19.57
C PRO A 360 4.28 -4.58 19.72
N SER A 361 5.45 -4.17 20.19
CA SER A 361 6.48 -5.11 20.65
C SER A 361 5.90 -6.03 21.71
N LYS A 362 6.27 -7.32 21.64
CA LYS A 362 5.89 -8.29 22.67
C LYS A 362 6.62 -8.06 23.98
#